data_AF-A0A554NFZ1-F1
#
_entry.id   AF-A0A554NFZ1-F1
#
_cell.length_a   1.000
_cell.length_b   1.000
_cell.length_c   1.000
_cell.angle_alpha   90.00
_cell.angle_beta   90.00
_cell.angle_gamma   90.00
#
_symmetry.space_group_name_H-M   'P 1'
#
loop_
_entity.id
_entity.type
_entity.pdbx_description
1 polymer ?
#
loop_
_entity_poly.entity_id
_entity_poly.type
_entity_poly.pdbx_seq_one_letter_code
_entity_poly.pdbx_strand_id
1 'polypeptide(L)'
;MLLDEVTDLIAANSRDELEQQLTELKEEREDLMPEFDVRSLEEFRERLASEELSAAELRGRRNVVATWEAINTELGLVKHALHLYDAVVELSSPGTDTSSRFA
;
A
#
# COMPACT_ATOMS: atom_id res chain seq x y z
N MET A 1 2.77 -13.58 -9.31
CA MET A 1 3.81 -13.45 -8.26
C MET A 1 3.85 -11.97 -7.87
N LEU A 2 4.24 -11.59 -6.64
CA LEU A 2 4.26 -10.17 -6.21
C LEU A 2 5.06 -9.25 -7.17
N LEU A 3 6.10 -9.78 -7.81
CA LEU A 3 6.89 -9.04 -8.79
C LEU A 3 6.11 -8.77 -10.09
N ASP A 4 5.31 -9.74 -10.57
CA ASP A 4 4.50 -9.60 -11.78
C ASP A 4 3.46 -8.48 -11.60
N GLU A 5 2.82 -8.44 -10.43
CA GLU A 5 1.83 -7.41 -10.07
C GLU A 5 2.44 -6.00 -10.03
N VAL A 6 3.67 -5.87 -9.50
CA VAL A 6 4.39 -4.58 -9.51
C VAL A 6 4.77 -4.18 -10.93
N THR A 7 5.24 -5.12 -11.77
CA THR A 7 5.56 -4.81 -13.16
C THR A 7 4.34 -4.43 -13.99
N ASP A 8 3.20 -5.08 -13.75
CA ASP A 8 1.93 -4.75 -14.39
C ASP A 8 1.46 -3.35 -13.98
N LEU A 9 1.58 -3.00 -12.70
CA LEU A 9 1.27 -1.64 -12.21
C LEU A 9 2.13 -0.57 -12.88
N ILE A 10 3.44 -0.79 -12.99
CA ILE A 10 4.37 0.13 -13.67
C ILE A 10 4.06 0.22 -15.16
N ALA A 11 3.67 -0.89 -15.81
CA ALA A 11 3.37 -0.90 -17.23
C ALA A 11 2.03 -0.19 -17.55
N ALA A 12 1.08 -0.24 -16.63
CA ALA A 12 -0.28 0.27 -16.83
C ALA A 12 -0.48 1.71 -16.34
N ASN A 13 0.39 2.24 -15.49
CA ASN A 13 0.21 3.54 -14.84
C ASN A 13 1.47 4.40 -14.94
N SER A 14 1.29 5.71 -14.98
CA SER A 14 2.35 6.69 -14.79
C SER A 14 2.69 6.86 -13.30
N ARG A 15 3.84 7.50 -13.03
CA ARG A 15 4.26 7.84 -11.66
C ARG A 15 3.21 8.69 -10.94
N ASP A 16 2.65 9.70 -11.62
CA ASP A 16 1.67 10.61 -11.04
C ASP A 16 0.36 9.88 -10.72
N GLU A 17 -0.08 8.95 -11.57
CA GLU A 17 -1.26 8.11 -11.32
C GLU A 17 -1.05 7.19 -10.11
N LEU A 18 0.15 6.61 -9.95
CA LEU A 18 0.48 5.80 -8.77
C LEU A 18 0.56 6.64 -7.48
N GLU A 19 1.02 7.89 -7.54
CA GLU A 19 1.00 8.81 -6.40
C GLU A 19 -0.44 9.20 -6.00
N GLN A 20 -1.32 9.39 -6.97
CA GLN A 20 -2.74 9.61 -6.74
C GLN A 20 -3.38 8.36 -6.11
N GLN A 21 -3.19 7.18 -6.68
CA GLN A 21 -3.68 5.92 -6.14
C GLN A 21 -3.16 5.67 -4.72
N LEU A 22 -1.89 6.00 -4.43
CA LEU A 22 -1.33 5.92 -3.08
C LEU A 22 -2.07 6.83 -2.08
N THR A 23 -2.55 7.99 -2.53
CA THR A 23 -3.29 8.93 -1.70
C THR A 23 -4.70 8.42 -1.44
N GLU A 24 -5.41 7.99 -2.49
CA GLU A 24 -6.76 7.43 -2.40
C GLU A 24 -6.81 6.20 -1.48
N LEU A 25 -5.86 5.27 -1.62
CA LEU A 25 -5.78 4.09 -0.76
C LEU A 25 -5.48 4.42 0.71
N LYS A 26 -4.78 5.52 0.99
CA LYS A 26 -4.54 5.97 2.37
C LYS A 26 -5.81 6.56 2.97
N GLU A 27 -6.55 7.36 2.20
CA GLU A 27 -7.83 7.94 2.60
C GLU A 27 -8.85 6.82 2.88
N GLU A 28 -9.00 5.86 1.95
CA GLU A 28 -9.92 4.73 2.13
C GLU A 28 -9.58 3.92 3.40
N ARG A 29 -8.29 3.68 3.66
CA ARG A 29 -7.85 3.01 4.88
C ARG A 29 -8.18 3.83 6.13
N GLU A 30 -7.99 5.15 6.09
CA GLU A 30 -8.27 6.05 7.22
C GLU A 30 -9.76 6.16 7.51
N ASP A 31 -10.62 6.05 6.50
CA ASP A 31 -12.07 6.04 6.64
C ASP A 31 -12.60 4.76 7.31
N LEU A 32 -11.91 3.62 7.15
CA LEU A 32 -12.28 2.35 7.79
C LEU A 32 -11.96 2.29 9.29
N MET A 33 -11.00 3.10 9.77
CA MET A 33 -10.58 3.13 11.19
C MET A 33 -11.67 3.64 12.15
N PRO A 34 -12.31 4.81 11.92
CA PRO A 34 -13.30 5.37 12.84
C PRO A 34 -14.60 4.57 12.88
N GLU A 35 -14.95 3.80 11.85
CA GLU A 35 -16.18 2.99 11.82
C GLU A 35 -16.20 1.93 12.93
N PHE A 36 -15.02 1.42 13.34
CA PHE A 36 -14.91 0.34 14.33
C PHE A 36 -14.13 0.72 15.59
N ASP A 37 -13.73 1.99 15.73
CA ASP A 37 -12.92 2.50 16.86
C ASP A 37 -11.66 1.65 17.08
N VAL A 38 -10.94 1.37 15.99
CA VAL A 38 -9.69 0.59 15.99
C VAL A 38 -8.57 1.42 15.36
N ARG A 39 -7.37 1.32 15.93
CA ARG A 39 -6.17 2.04 15.46
C ARG A 39 -5.29 1.19 14.56
N SER A 40 -5.54 -0.12 14.50
CA SER A 40 -4.78 -1.05 13.69
C SER A 40 -5.59 -2.30 13.31
N LEU A 41 -5.14 -2.98 12.26
CA LEU A 41 -5.70 -4.27 11.85
C LEU A 41 -5.51 -5.37 12.92
N GLU A 42 -4.42 -5.31 13.68
CA GLU A 42 -4.15 -6.26 14.76
C GLU A 42 -5.15 -6.10 15.89
N GLU A 43 -5.35 -4.86 16.36
CA GLU A 43 -6.38 -4.52 17.34
C GLU A 43 -7.77 -4.97 16.86
N PHE A 44 -8.09 -4.77 15.57
CA PHE A 44 -9.38 -5.19 15.03
C PHE A 44 -9.56 -6.73 15.07
N ARG A 45 -8.51 -7.49 14.74
CA ARG A 45 -8.52 -8.96 14.82
C ARG A 45 -8.65 -9.45 16.27
N GLU A 46 -7.98 -8.79 17.21
CA GLU A 46 -8.11 -9.12 18.64
C GLU A 46 -9.53 -8.87 19.16
N ARG A 47 -10.14 -7.75 18.80
CA ARG A 47 -11.54 -7.43 19.14
C ARG A 47 -12.51 -8.46 18.56
N LEU A 48 -12.30 -8.89 17.32
CA LEU A 48 -13.09 -9.95 16.69
C LEU A 48 -13.00 -11.30 17.42
N ALA A 49 -11.86 -11.59 18.05
CA ALA A 49 -11.65 -12.84 18.78
C ALA A 49 -12.16 -12.79 20.23
N SER A 50 -12.31 -11.60 20.81
CA SER A 50 -12.67 -11.39 22.21
C SER A 50 -14.12 -10.97 22.44
N GLU A 51 -14.77 -10.33 21.46
CA GLU A 51 -16.17 -9.89 21.58
C GLU A 51 -17.16 -11.05 21.28
N GLU A 52 -18.17 -11.21 22.13
CA GLU A 52 -19.32 -12.09 21.85
C GLU A 52 -20.24 -11.42 20.82
N LEU A 53 -19.95 -11.65 19.54
CA LEU A 53 -20.72 -11.12 18.42
C LEU A 53 -21.70 -12.16 17.86
N SER A 54 -22.84 -11.70 17.37
CA SER A 54 -23.71 -12.56 16.56
C SER A 54 -23.01 -12.97 15.25
N ALA A 55 -23.48 -14.06 14.64
CA ALA A 55 -22.92 -14.54 13.37
C ALA A 55 -22.98 -13.50 12.24
N ALA A 56 -24.02 -12.64 12.24
CA ALA A 56 -24.19 -11.58 11.26
C ALA A 56 -23.16 -10.45 11.45
N GLU A 57 -22.96 -9.99 12.70
CA GLU A 57 -21.98 -8.96 13.04
C GLU A 57 -20.56 -9.44 12.78
N LEU A 58 -20.26 -10.69 13.15
CA LEU A 58 -18.95 -11.30 12.91
C LEU A 58 -18.64 -11.43 11.42
N ARG A 59 -19.64 -11.69 10.58
CA ARG A 59 -19.49 -11.69 9.12
C ARG A 59 -19.23 -10.28 8.58
N GLY A 60 -19.99 -9.28 9.05
CA GLY A 60 -19.79 -7.88 8.65
C GLY A 60 -18.38 -7.40 8.95
N ARG A 61 -17.90 -7.62 10.19
CA ARG A 61 -16.55 -7.22 10.60
C ARG A 61 -15.43 -7.99 9.90
N ARG A 62 -15.62 -9.29 9.61
CA ARG A 62 -14.66 -10.06 8.80
C ARG A 62 -14.51 -9.52 7.37
N ASN A 63 -15.60 -9.05 6.76
CA ASN A 63 -15.52 -8.43 5.44
C ASN A 63 -14.67 -7.15 5.49
N VAL A 64 -14.84 -6.32 6.52
CA VAL A 64 -14.04 -5.11 6.69
C VAL A 64 -12.56 -5.42 6.90
N VAL A 65 -12.25 -6.42 7.72
CA VAL A 65 -10.86 -6.91 7.88
C VAL A 65 -10.26 -7.34 6.55
N ALA A 66 -11.01 -8.07 5.73
CA ALA A 66 -10.55 -8.47 4.40
C ALA A 66 -10.33 -7.26 3.46
N THR A 67 -11.23 -6.27 3.48
CA THR A 67 -11.06 -5.01 2.72
C THR A 67 -9.79 -4.28 3.15
N TRP A 68 -9.55 -4.15 4.46
CA TRP A 68 -8.35 -3.49 4.97
C TRP A 68 -7.07 -4.26 4.60
N GLU A 69 -7.09 -5.59 4.66
CA GLU A 69 -5.98 -6.42 4.17
C GLU A 69 -5.67 -6.20 2.68
N ALA A 70 -6.72 -6.10 1.86
CA ALA A 70 -6.59 -5.81 0.43
C ALA A 70 -5.96 -4.42 0.21
N ILE A 71 -6.47 -3.38 0.87
CA ILE A 71 -5.91 -2.02 0.79
C ILE A 71 -4.45 -1.98 1.24
N ASN A 72 -4.09 -2.66 2.33
CA ASN A 72 -2.70 -2.72 2.79
C ASN A 72 -1.79 -3.43 1.79
N THR A 73 -2.30 -4.46 1.12
CA THR A 73 -1.56 -5.19 0.07
C THR A 73 -1.33 -4.27 -1.12
N GLU A 74 -2.37 -3.58 -1.58
CA GLU A 74 -2.30 -2.65 -2.70
C GLU A 74 -1.39 -1.45 -2.40
N LEU A 75 -1.48 -0.88 -1.19
CA LEU A 75 -0.55 0.15 -0.72
C LEU A 75 0.91 -0.32 -0.78
N GLY A 76 1.18 -1.58 -0.46
CA GLY A 76 2.51 -2.18 -0.58
C GLY A 76 2.97 -2.21 -2.03
N LEU A 77 2.12 -2.71 -2.94
CA LEU A 77 2.42 -2.80 -4.36
C LEU A 77 2.68 -1.43 -4.99
N VAL A 78 1.82 -0.45 -4.75
CA VAL A 78 1.96 0.92 -5.27
C VAL A 78 3.24 1.58 -4.76
N LYS A 79 3.57 1.42 -3.46
CA LYS A 79 4.84 1.94 -2.90
C LYS A 79 6.06 1.28 -3.55
N HIS A 80 6.01 -0.03 -3.80
CA HIS A 80 7.10 -0.72 -4.47
C HIS A 80 7.24 -0.27 -5.92
N ALA A 81 6.13 -0.06 -6.63
CA ALA A 81 6.16 0.48 -7.99
C ALA A 81 6.81 1.87 -8.05
N LEU A 82 6.41 2.79 -7.15
CA LEU A 82 7.01 4.12 -7.04
C LEU A 82 8.50 4.07 -6.70
N HIS A 83 8.90 3.19 -5.78
CA HIS A 83 10.32 3.02 -5.44
C HIS A 83 11.16 2.56 -6.64
N LEU A 84 10.62 1.67 -7.47
CA LEU A 84 11.29 1.23 -8.70
C LEU A 84 11.38 2.35 -9.74
N TYR A 85 10.35 3.20 -9.87
CA TYR A 85 10.45 4.40 -10.70
C TYR A 85 11.60 5.30 -10.26
N ASP A 86 11.67 5.61 -8.97
CA ASP A 86 12.74 6.45 -8.43
C ASP A 86 14.12 5.82 -8.68
N ALA A 87 14.27 4.51 -8.44
CA ALA A 87 15.52 3.79 -8.71
C ALA A 87 15.94 3.81 -10.19
N VAL A 88 14.99 3.63 -11.13
CA VAL A 88 15.28 3.71 -12.57
C VAL A 88 15.69 5.13 -12.97
N VAL A 89 15.02 6.15 -12.43
CA VAL A 89 15.37 7.57 -12.70
C VAL A 89 16.76 7.90 -12.16
N GLU A 90 17.10 7.45 -10.96
CA GLU A 90 18.44 7.63 -10.37
C GLU A 90 19.54 6.97 -11.22
N LEU A 91 19.31 5.74 -11.69
CA LEU A 91 20.26 5.01 -12.54
C LEU A 91 20.38 5.57 -13.96
N SER A 92 19.30 6.16 -14.48
CA SER A 92 19.25 6.77 -15.82
C SER A 92 19.74 8.21 -15.81
N SER A 93 19.84 8.82 -14.63
CA SER A 93 20.44 10.14 -14.47
C SER A 93 21.91 10.03 -14.84
N PRO A 94 22.40 10.76 -15.87
CA PRO A 94 23.80 10.76 -16.20
C PRO A 94 24.51 11.33 -14.97
N GLY A 95 25.22 10.46 -14.26
CA GLY A 95 26.04 10.89 -13.15
C GLY A 95 26.86 12.09 -13.61
N THR A 96 26.77 13.18 -12.86
CA THR A 96 27.86 14.15 -12.78
C THR A 96 29.10 13.35 -12.43
N ASP A 97 29.77 12.88 -13.47
CA ASP A 97 31.05 12.21 -13.41
C ASP A 97 32.05 13.29 -13.01
N THR A 98 32.07 13.63 -11.72
CA THR A 98 33.20 14.32 -11.11
C THR A 98 34.33 13.32 -10.95
N SER A 99 34.68 12.62 -12.02
CA SER A 99 36.03 12.14 -12.26
C SER A 99 36.94 13.35 -12.48
N SER A 100 37.12 14.17 -11.44
CA SER A 100 38.29 15.05 -11.36
C SER A 100 39.46 14.19 -10.89
N ARG A 101 39.91 13.37 -11.85
CA ARG A 101 41.27 12.95 -12.11
C ARG A 101 42.30 13.41 -11.07
N PHE A 102 42.86 12.44 -10.36
CA PHE A 102 44.22 12.50 -9.82
C PHE A 102 45.15 13.19 -10.83
N ALA A 103 45.63 14.39 -10.52
CA ALA A 103 46.76 15.07 -11.16
C ALA A 103 47.37 16.07 -10.18
#